data_AF-A0A8T4DZN3-F1
#
_entry.id   AF-A0A8T4DZN3-F1
#
_cell.length_a   1.000
_cell.length_b   1.000
_cell.length_c   1.000
_cell.angle_alpha   90.00
_cell.angle_beta   90.00
_cell.angle_gamma   90.00
#
_symmetry.space_group_name_H-M   'P 1'
#
loop_
_entity.id
_entity.type
_entity.pdbx_description
1 polymer ?
#
loop_
_entity_poly.entity_id
_entity_poly.type
_entity_poly.pdbx_seq_one_letter_code
_entity_poly.pdbx_strand_id
1 'polypeptide(L)'
;MRFADIDFRPGFTVYKNGRGPVWVCPHSGPAMETPTSRDGYSDVVASLCWLEMGGTLIISSIPRKQIYGVDFNRESPPRDSALNLWSEFIKDEKRGRLERYRHTYSWTSFNPGDYRNRMKIYNDFWNTVKKSKEPVVFVHRQFTRVKNFPSVMDIVTFEGRGVNKKIMEAIVEKANEKYAPFMKHIERDYKDAIKLEHRRVTDRIREVFSEFSLEKMKVEYKKNILDDMQNMSKFVNKRVYRKLEKEFSERNYMSVLRSTLRQKVPPRITVESFFRGDKALKSKNPMFIKDRIVMEVEVTNFLGYWHPKKAAEILMSILRDLVSVETYSELGVKQKHIIEYVKHEETA
;
A
#
# COMPACT_ATOMS: atom_id res chain seq x y z
N MET A 1 -26.02 -17.07 4.63
CA MET A 1 -24.61 -17.03 5.07
C MET A 1 -24.32 -18.26 5.92
N ARG A 2 -23.46 -19.18 5.48
CA ARG A 2 -22.87 -20.17 6.40
C ARG A 2 -21.94 -19.39 7.35
N PHE A 3 -21.95 -19.72 8.64
CA PHE A 3 -21.09 -19.06 9.63
C PHE A 3 -19.64 -19.09 9.16
N ALA A 4 -18.99 -17.93 9.09
CA ALA A 4 -17.57 -17.84 8.78
C ALA A 4 -16.77 -18.53 9.90
N ASP A 5 -15.81 -19.37 9.53
CA ASP A 5 -14.85 -19.94 10.49
C ASP A 5 -13.85 -18.85 10.87
N ILE A 6 -13.76 -18.55 12.17
CA ILE A 6 -12.91 -17.48 12.72
C ILE A 6 -11.87 -18.11 13.64
N ASP A 7 -10.60 -17.90 13.31
CA ASP A 7 -9.46 -18.39 14.07
C ASP A 7 -8.65 -17.19 14.61
N PHE A 8 -8.72 -17.00 15.93
CA PHE A 8 -8.02 -15.94 16.65
C PHE A 8 -6.62 -16.40 17.04
N ARG A 9 -5.60 -15.71 16.54
CA ARG A 9 -4.19 -16.06 16.76
C ARG A 9 -3.45 -14.92 17.45
N PRO A 10 -2.37 -15.21 18.19
CA PRO A 10 -1.49 -14.16 18.69
C PRO A 10 -0.97 -13.29 17.54
N GLY A 11 -1.40 -12.03 17.49
CA GLY A 11 -0.94 -11.04 16.50
C GLY A 11 -1.83 -10.86 15.26
N PHE A 12 -2.79 -11.75 14.99
CA PHE A 12 -3.67 -11.62 13.83
C PHE A 12 -4.93 -12.50 13.94
N THR A 13 -5.94 -12.21 13.13
CA THR A 13 -7.17 -13.00 13.03
C THR A 13 -7.33 -13.53 11.61
N VAL A 14 -7.81 -14.77 11.49
CA VAL A 14 -8.09 -15.44 10.22
C VAL A 14 -9.59 -15.66 10.10
N TYR A 15 -10.18 -15.23 8.99
CA TYR A 15 -11.58 -15.48 8.64
C TYR A 15 -11.63 -16.33 7.38
N LYS A 16 -12.45 -17.37 7.35
CA LYS A 16 -12.61 -18.25 6.19
C LYS A 16 -14.04 -18.25 5.66
N ASN A 17 -14.17 -18.18 4.35
CA ASN A 17 -15.45 -18.19 3.63
C ASN A 17 -15.30 -18.98 2.33
N GLY A 18 -15.35 -20.32 2.41
CA GLY A 18 -15.24 -21.18 1.23
C GLY A 18 -13.85 -21.13 0.55
N ARG A 19 -13.83 -21.47 -0.74
CA ARG A 19 -12.62 -21.37 -1.59
C ARG A 19 -12.49 -19.98 -2.17
N GLY A 20 -11.26 -19.57 -2.47
CA GLY A 20 -10.98 -18.28 -3.08
C GLY A 20 -9.65 -17.68 -2.61
N PRO A 21 -9.38 -16.42 -2.99
CA PRO A 21 -8.12 -15.74 -2.71
C PRO A 21 -7.80 -15.61 -1.22
N VAL A 22 -6.52 -15.40 -0.92
CA VAL A 22 -6.03 -15.02 0.40
C VAL A 22 -5.83 -13.50 0.43
N TRP A 23 -6.70 -12.81 1.16
CA TRP A 23 -6.64 -11.38 1.40
C TRP A 23 -5.85 -11.10 2.68
N VAL A 24 -4.81 -10.27 2.60
CA VAL A 24 -3.90 -10.03 3.73
C VAL A 24 -3.80 -8.55 4.04
N CYS A 25 -4.10 -8.17 5.27
CA CYS A 25 -4.02 -6.81 5.78
C CYS A 25 -2.97 -6.72 6.91
N PRO A 26 -1.67 -6.72 6.56
CA PRO A 26 -0.59 -6.85 7.54
C PRO A 26 -0.45 -5.63 8.46
N HIS A 27 -1.02 -4.48 8.06
CA HIS A 27 -0.88 -3.19 8.76
C HIS A 27 -2.21 -2.62 9.26
N SER A 28 -3.27 -3.43 9.30
CA SER A 28 -4.60 -3.02 9.78
C SER A 28 -4.76 -3.01 11.30
N GLY A 29 -3.76 -3.49 12.05
CA GLY A 29 -3.77 -3.50 13.51
C GLY A 29 -3.86 -2.11 14.14
N PRO A 30 -3.96 -2.04 15.48
CA PRO A 30 -4.17 -0.78 16.20
C PRO A 30 -3.06 0.23 15.92
N ALA A 31 -3.47 1.49 15.77
CA ALA A 31 -2.56 2.61 15.65
C ALA A 31 -2.10 3.04 17.05
N MET A 32 -0.79 3.01 17.29
CA MET A 32 -0.19 3.47 18.55
C MET A 32 0.57 4.78 18.30
N GLU A 33 0.44 5.73 19.21
CA GLU A 33 0.96 7.12 19.18
C GLU A 33 0.44 8.03 18.06
N THR A 34 0.25 7.50 16.85
CA THR A 34 -0.17 8.29 15.68
C THR A 34 -1.30 7.58 14.95
N PRO A 35 -2.46 8.22 14.73
CA PRO A 35 -3.62 7.58 14.11
C PRO A 35 -3.33 7.15 12.66
N THR A 36 -2.36 7.77 12.00
CA THR A 36 -1.95 7.47 10.63
C THR A 36 -1.00 6.27 10.52
N SER A 37 -0.54 5.68 11.62
CA SER A 37 0.38 4.54 11.60
C SER A 37 -0.27 3.23 11.14
N ARG A 38 -1.59 3.08 11.24
CA ARG A 38 -2.32 1.93 10.66
C ARG A 38 -2.66 2.17 9.19
N ASP A 39 -2.79 1.10 8.43
CA ASP A 39 -3.34 1.12 7.08
C ASP A 39 -4.88 1.16 7.16
N GLY A 40 -5.40 2.32 7.56
CA GLY A 40 -6.84 2.52 7.73
C GLY A 40 -7.64 2.14 6.49
N TYR A 41 -8.75 1.42 6.71
CA TYR A 41 -9.71 0.95 5.70
C TYR A 41 -9.18 -0.09 4.71
N SER A 42 -7.91 -0.52 4.80
CA SER A 42 -7.42 -1.65 4.01
C SER A 42 -8.13 -2.96 4.37
N ASP A 43 -8.40 -3.18 5.65
CA ASP A 43 -9.26 -4.24 6.20
C ASP A 43 -10.70 -4.16 5.70
N VAL A 44 -11.28 -2.96 5.60
CA VAL A 44 -12.63 -2.77 5.06
C VAL A 44 -12.68 -3.16 3.58
N VAL A 45 -11.73 -2.70 2.75
CA VAL A 45 -11.71 -3.06 1.33
C VAL A 45 -11.48 -4.57 1.16
N ALA A 46 -10.52 -5.14 1.87
CA ALA A 46 -10.23 -6.57 1.82
C ALA A 46 -11.41 -7.43 2.29
N SER A 47 -12.11 -7.02 3.35
CA SER A 47 -13.29 -7.75 3.85
C SER A 47 -14.44 -7.74 2.85
N LEU A 48 -14.67 -6.63 2.14
CA LEU A 48 -15.68 -6.57 1.07
C LEU A 48 -15.30 -7.50 -0.09
N CYS A 49 -14.03 -7.55 -0.49
CA CYS A 49 -13.57 -8.51 -1.48
C CYS A 49 -13.74 -9.96 -1.02
N TRP A 50 -13.42 -10.25 0.25
CA TRP A 50 -13.53 -11.58 0.85
C TRP A 50 -14.98 -12.07 1.01
N LEU A 51 -15.90 -11.17 1.35
CA LEU A 51 -17.32 -11.51 1.44
C LEU A 51 -17.89 -11.95 0.10
N GLU A 52 -17.45 -11.32 -0.99
CA GLU A 52 -17.94 -11.55 -2.34
C GLU A 52 -17.20 -12.71 -3.06
N MET A 53 -15.86 -12.75 -2.98
CA MET A 53 -15.03 -13.75 -3.67
C MET A 53 -14.72 -14.99 -2.81
N GLY A 54 -15.09 -14.98 -1.53
CA GLY A 54 -14.74 -16.05 -0.60
C GLY A 54 -13.24 -16.09 -0.27
N GLY A 55 -12.80 -17.29 0.12
CA GLY A 55 -11.40 -17.58 0.48
C GLY A 55 -11.07 -17.25 1.94
N THR A 56 -9.87 -16.70 2.14
CA THR A 56 -9.33 -16.42 3.49
C THR A 56 -8.99 -14.95 3.64
N LEU A 57 -9.37 -14.34 4.75
CA LEU A 57 -9.00 -12.99 5.13
C LEU A 57 -8.13 -13.03 6.39
N ILE A 58 -6.94 -12.43 6.31
CA ILE A 58 -5.94 -12.40 7.38
C ILE A 58 -5.70 -10.94 7.77
N ILE A 59 -6.10 -10.56 8.99
CA ILE A 59 -5.99 -9.19 9.49
C ILE A 59 -5.03 -9.16 10.68
N SER A 60 -3.99 -8.33 10.60
CA SER A 60 -3.12 -8.06 11.75
C SER A 60 -3.92 -7.43 12.90
N SER A 61 -3.73 -7.95 14.11
CA SER A 61 -4.36 -7.43 15.34
C SER A 61 -3.37 -6.73 16.27
N ILE A 62 -2.12 -6.55 15.85
CA ILE A 62 -1.07 -5.84 16.59
C ILE A 62 -0.52 -4.63 15.82
N PRO A 63 0.04 -3.62 16.52
CA PRO A 63 0.63 -2.47 15.86
C PRO A 63 1.81 -2.88 14.97
N ARG A 64 1.93 -2.27 13.79
CA ARG A 64 3.12 -2.44 12.94
C ARG A 64 4.37 -1.74 13.50
N LYS A 65 4.23 -0.85 14.49
CA LYS A 65 5.37 -0.12 15.04
C LYS A 65 6.27 -1.09 15.80
N GLN A 66 7.56 -1.15 15.43
CA GLN A 66 8.51 -2.17 15.88
C GLN A 66 8.65 -2.30 17.40
N ILE A 67 8.43 -1.20 18.15
CA ILE A 67 8.50 -1.23 19.62
C ILE A 67 7.27 -1.90 20.26
N TYR A 68 6.10 -1.80 19.64
CA TYR A 68 4.84 -2.28 20.21
C TYR A 68 4.34 -3.58 19.60
N GLY A 69 4.77 -3.91 18.38
CA GLY A 69 4.33 -5.13 17.71
C GLY A 69 5.27 -5.55 16.58
N VAL A 70 4.69 -6.00 15.48
CA VAL A 70 5.43 -6.63 14.38
C VAL A 70 5.00 -5.97 13.07
N ASP A 71 5.94 -5.30 12.39
CA ASP A 71 5.73 -4.92 10.99
C ASP A 71 5.88 -6.19 10.14
N PHE A 72 4.77 -6.89 9.88
CA PHE A 72 4.80 -8.11 9.09
C PHE A 72 5.39 -7.88 7.69
N ASN A 73 5.38 -6.64 7.17
CA ASN A 73 5.91 -6.31 5.85
C ASN A 73 7.44 -6.02 5.84
N ARG A 74 8.17 -6.59 6.80
CA ARG A 74 9.64 -6.48 6.97
C ARG A 74 10.25 -7.84 7.34
N GLU A 75 11.58 -7.93 7.29
CA GLU A 75 12.33 -9.14 7.66
C GLU A 75 12.34 -9.36 9.18
N SER A 76 12.42 -10.61 9.62
CA SER A 76 12.72 -10.92 11.02
C SER A 76 14.12 -10.43 11.41
N PRO A 77 14.30 -9.68 12.50
CA PRO A 77 15.62 -9.22 12.93
C PRO A 77 16.50 -10.34 13.51
N PRO A 78 17.84 -10.25 13.33
CA PRO A 78 18.79 -10.97 14.17
C PRO A 78 18.56 -10.63 15.64
N ARG A 79 18.66 -11.64 16.51
CA ARG A 79 18.38 -11.51 17.96
C ARG A 79 19.16 -10.37 18.61
N ASP A 80 20.48 -10.34 18.43
CA ASP A 80 21.32 -9.33 19.08
C ASP A 80 21.00 -7.92 18.60
N SER A 81 20.66 -7.77 17.32
CA SER A 81 20.24 -6.48 16.75
C SER A 81 18.91 -6.01 17.34
N ALA A 82 17.94 -6.92 17.54
CA ALA A 82 16.66 -6.59 18.16
C ALA A 82 16.78 -6.18 19.63
N LEU A 83 17.67 -6.85 20.37
CA LEU A 83 17.91 -6.58 21.79
C LEU A 83 18.71 -5.27 22.00
N ASN A 84 19.81 -5.10 21.28
CA ASN A 84 20.72 -3.97 21.48
C ASN A 84 20.09 -2.63 21.10
N LEU A 85 19.16 -2.62 20.12
CA LEU A 85 18.54 -1.39 19.64
C LEU A 85 17.26 -1.02 20.39
N TRP A 86 16.76 -1.86 21.30
CA TRP A 86 15.52 -1.58 22.02
C TRP A 86 15.54 -0.24 22.76
N SER A 87 16.59 0.01 23.55
CA SER A 87 16.72 1.26 24.32
C SER A 87 16.86 2.49 23.42
N GLU A 88 17.53 2.35 22.27
CA GLU A 88 17.65 3.42 21.27
C GLU A 88 16.29 3.71 20.61
N PHE A 89 15.46 2.68 20.38
CA PHE A 89 14.12 2.84 19.82
C PHE A 89 13.13 3.51 20.78
N ILE A 90 13.27 3.29 22.10
CA ILE A 90 12.47 3.99 23.11
C ILE A 90 12.81 5.49 23.11
N LYS A 91 14.10 5.83 23.08
CA LYS A 91 14.56 7.22 23.12
C LYS A 91 14.31 7.96 21.79
N ASP A 92 14.42 7.24 20.68
CA ASP A 92 14.25 7.76 19.30
C ASP A 92 15.10 9.01 18.97
N GLU A 93 16.25 9.16 19.65
CA GLU A 93 17.18 10.28 19.47
C GLU A 93 18.04 10.10 18.21
N LYS A 94 18.46 8.86 17.90
CA LYS A 94 19.35 8.53 16.76
C LYS A 94 18.59 8.15 15.48
N ARG A 95 17.62 8.97 15.08
CA ARG A 95 16.63 8.64 14.01
C ARG A 95 17.23 8.09 12.72
N GLY A 96 18.32 8.69 12.19
CA GLY A 96 18.92 8.23 10.93
C GLY A 96 19.52 6.82 11.01
N ARG A 97 20.10 6.41 12.15
CA ARG A 97 20.56 5.04 12.37
C ARG A 97 19.37 4.08 12.47
N LEU A 98 18.33 4.49 13.19
CA LEU A 98 17.12 3.69 13.40
C LEU A 98 16.29 3.53 12.12
N GLU A 99 16.36 4.49 11.19
CA GLU A 99 15.65 4.44 9.90
C GLU A 99 16.05 3.21 9.08
N ARG A 100 17.36 2.91 9.01
CA ARG A 100 17.84 1.69 8.33
C ARG A 100 17.23 0.43 8.95
N TYR A 101 17.20 0.36 10.28
CA TYR A 101 16.58 -0.77 10.97
C TYR A 101 15.08 -0.85 10.67
N ARG A 102 14.34 0.26 10.73
CA ARG A 102 12.88 0.32 10.44
C ARG A 102 12.53 -0.08 9.01
N HIS A 103 13.45 0.16 8.07
CA HIS A 103 13.29 -0.23 6.68
C HIS A 103 13.57 -1.70 6.41
N THR A 104 14.38 -2.35 7.25
CA THR A 104 14.77 -3.75 7.06
C THR A 104 13.94 -4.69 7.93
N TYR A 105 13.78 -4.37 9.22
CA TYR A 105 13.35 -5.32 10.23
C TYR A 105 11.99 -5.00 10.86
N SER A 106 11.33 -6.07 11.30
CA SER A 106 9.93 -6.08 11.70
C SER A 106 9.65 -5.75 13.16
N TRP A 107 10.60 -5.94 14.08
CA TRP A 107 10.43 -5.58 15.49
C TRP A 107 11.76 -5.26 16.18
N THR A 108 11.70 -4.67 17.38
CA THR A 108 12.79 -4.70 18.38
C THR A 108 12.32 -5.43 19.64
N SER A 109 13.23 -5.80 20.54
CA SER A 109 12.87 -6.59 21.73
C SER A 109 13.58 -6.16 22.99
N PHE A 110 12.84 -6.06 24.10
CA PHE A 110 13.42 -5.65 25.39
C PHE A 110 14.16 -6.76 26.12
N ASN A 111 13.84 -8.02 25.84
CA ASN A 111 14.55 -9.16 26.41
C ASN A 111 14.42 -10.42 25.51
N PRO A 112 15.17 -11.50 25.81
CA PRO A 112 15.10 -12.75 25.04
C PRO A 112 13.73 -13.45 25.00
N GLY A 113 12.88 -13.23 26.01
CA GLY A 113 11.52 -13.78 26.04
C GLY A 113 10.62 -13.11 25.01
N ASP A 114 10.62 -11.78 24.99
CA ASP A 114 9.89 -10.98 24.01
C ASP A 114 10.33 -11.29 22.57
N TYR A 115 11.63 -11.42 22.33
CA TYR A 115 12.15 -11.83 21.02
C TYR A 115 11.56 -13.17 20.55
N ARG A 116 11.57 -14.19 21.43
CA ARG A 116 11.02 -15.52 21.11
C ARG A 116 9.51 -15.44 20.83
N ASN A 117 8.78 -14.65 21.61
CA ASN A 117 7.34 -14.45 21.40
C ASN A 117 7.03 -13.78 20.06
N ARG A 118 7.71 -12.68 19.72
CA ARG A 118 7.52 -11.97 18.45
C ARG A 118 7.93 -12.81 17.24
N MET A 119 9.00 -13.58 17.36
CA MET A 119 9.41 -14.54 16.34
C MET A 119 8.34 -15.61 16.11
N LYS A 120 7.73 -16.15 17.18
CA LYS A 120 6.62 -17.11 17.07
C LYS A 120 5.42 -16.49 16.32
N ILE A 121 5.02 -15.27 16.69
CA ILE A 121 3.94 -14.52 16.03
C ILE A 121 4.25 -14.30 14.54
N TYR A 122 5.45 -13.81 14.23
CA TYR A 122 5.89 -13.55 12.85
C TYR A 122 5.87 -14.82 11.99
N ASN A 123 6.40 -15.92 12.52
CA ASN A 123 6.43 -17.18 11.81
C ASN A 123 5.03 -17.77 11.62
N ASP A 124 4.17 -17.71 12.64
CA ASP A 124 2.79 -18.21 12.52
C ASP A 124 1.98 -17.41 11.49
N PHE A 125 2.15 -16.09 11.44
CA PHE A 125 1.54 -15.23 10.42
C PHE A 125 1.95 -15.68 9.02
N TRP A 126 3.25 -15.75 8.74
CA TRP A 126 3.74 -16.09 7.42
C TRP A 126 3.47 -17.54 7.02
N ASN A 127 3.50 -18.48 7.97
CA ASN A 127 3.09 -19.85 7.74
C ASN A 127 1.61 -19.93 7.38
N THR A 128 0.76 -19.09 7.99
CA THR A 128 -0.67 -19.04 7.67
C THR A 128 -0.91 -18.50 6.26
N VAL A 129 -0.25 -17.41 5.85
CA VAL A 129 -0.38 -16.86 4.49
C VAL A 129 0.08 -17.89 3.42
N LYS A 130 1.18 -18.60 3.69
CA LYS A 130 1.81 -19.52 2.72
C LYS A 130 1.07 -20.85 2.53
N LYS A 131 0.19 -21.25 3.46
CA LYS A 131 -0.52 -22.55 3.41
C LYS A 131 -1.38 -22.74 2.16
N SER A 132 -1.96 -21.66 1.64
CA SER A 132 -2.83 -21.73 0.46
C SER A 132 -2.01 -21.81 -0.83
N LYS A 133 -2.58 -22.41 -1.88
CA LYS A 133 -2.10 -22.26 -3.27
C LYS A 133 -2.82 -21.15 -4.03
N GLU A 134 -3.90 -20.63 -3.45
CA GLU A 134 -4.74 -19.59 -4.04
C GLU A 134 -3.97 -18.26 -4.20
N PRO A 135 -4.46 -17.36 -5.09
CA PRO A 135 -3.93 -16.00 -5.23
C PRO A 135 -3.81 -15.28 -3.89
N VAL A 136 -2.71 -14.56 -3.67
CA VAL A 136 -2.50 -13.75 -2.47
C VAL A 136 -2.52 -12.28 -2.81
N VAL A 137 -3.42 -11.54 -2.16
CA VAL A 137 -3.56 -10.10 -2.33
C VAL A 137 -3.29 -9.41 -1.01
N PHE A 138 -2.18 -8.68 -0.94
CA PHE A 138 -1.85 -7.82 0.19
C PHE A 138 -2.51 -6.46 -0.01
N VAL A 139 -3.42 -6.09 0.87
CA VAL A 139 -4.14 -4.82 0.80
C VAL A 139 -3.53 -3.84 1.79
N HIS A 140 -3.04 -2.74 1.26
CA HIS A 140 -2.36 -1.66 1.96
C HIS A 140 -3.05 -0.32 1.72
N ARG A 141 -2.65 0.68 2.51
CA ARG A 141 -3.14 2.05 2.35
C ARG A 141 -2.01 2.97 1.93
N GLN A 142 -2.18 3.62 0.78
CA GLN A 142 -1.42 4.81 0.43
C GLN A 142 -2.13 6.11 0.89
N PHE A 143 -1.34 7.11 1.28
CA PHE A 143 -1.87 8.41 1.67
C PHE A 143 -2.46 9.16 0.46
N THR A 144 -3.51 9.95 0.71
CA THR A 144 -4.11 10.86 -0.28
C THR A 144 -3.24 12.11 -0.46
N ARG A 145 -2.02 11.93 -0.94
CA ARG A 145 -1.03 13.00 -1.15
C ARG A 145 -0.65 13.12 -2.61
N VAL A 146 -0.14 14.30 -2.97
CA VAL A 146 0.23 14.60 -4.36
C VAL A 146 1.39 13.73 -4.84
N LYS A 147 2.26 13.22 -3.96
CA LYS A 147 3.29 12.24 -4.36
C LYS A 147 2.73 11.01 -5.08
N ASN A 148 1.46 10.66 -4.83
CA ASN A 148 0.78 9.51 -5.45
C ASN A 148 -0.17 9.92 -6.60
N PHE A 149 -0.36 11.22 -6.86
CA PHE A 149 -1.27 11.69 -7.90
C PHE A 149 -0.76 11.26 -9.30
N PRO A 150 -1.60 10.73 -10.21
CA PRO A 150 -3.07 10.61 -10.13
C PRO A 150 -3.59 9.25 -9.63
N SER A 151 -2.76 8.43 -9.00
CA SER A 151 -3.15 7.10 -8.54
C SER A 151 -4.17 7.15 -7.40
N VAL A 152 -5.30 6.46 -7.57
CA VAL A 152 -6.25 6.14 -6.49
C VAL A 152 -6.04 4.73 -5.93
N MET A 153 -5.34 3.89 -6.68
CA MET A 153 -4.97 2.52 -6.37
C MET A 153 -3.70 2.17 -7.18
N ASP A 154 -2.62 1.78 -6.52
CA ASP A 154 -1.38 1.34 -7.18
C ASP A 154 -1.22 -0.17 -6.98
N ILE A 155 -1.12 -0.91 -8.07
CA ILE A 155 -0.94 -2.36 -8.08
C ILE A 155 0.55 -2.68 -8.17
N VAL A 156 1.03 -3.55 -7.29
CA VAL A 156 2.43 -3.94 -7.22
C VAL A 156 2.57 -5.40 -7.61
N THR A 157 3.43 -5.65 -8.59
CA THR A 157 3.69 -6.98 -9.17
C THR A 157 5.01 -7.58 -8.69
N PHE A 158 5.75 -6.85 -7.87
CA PHE A 158 7.10 -7.17 -7.41
C PHE A 158 8.09 -7.31 -8.57
N GLU A 159 8.09 -6.32 -9.47
CA GLU A 159 8.93 -6.32 -10.68
C GLU A 159 8.65 -7.54 -11.58
N GLY A 160 7.39 -7.98 -11.63
CA GLY A 160 6.98 -9.14 -12.42
C GLY A 160 7.09 -10.50 -11.72
N ARG A 161 7.65 -10.55 -10.49
CA ARG A 161 7.88 -11.82 -9.77
C ARG A 161 6.61 -12.44 -9.20
N GLY A 162 5.65 -11.62 -8.80
CA GLY A 162 4.38 -12.08 -8.26
C GLY A 162 3.30 -12.27 -9.33
N VAL A 163 3.30 -11.41 -10.35
CA VAL A 163 2.43 -11.47 -11.53
C VAL A 163 3.18 -10.83 -12.70
N ASN A 164 3.01 -11.31 -13.93
CA ASN A 164 3.61 -10.67 -15.09
C ASN A 164 3.15 -9.20 -15.22
N LYS A 165 4.12 -8.27 -15.18
CA LYS A 165 3.84 -6.83 -15.20
C LYS A 165 3.07 -6.36 -16.42
N LYS A 166 3.38 -6.87 -17.62
CA LYS A 166 2.70 -6.47 -18.87
C LYS A 166 1.24 -6.92 -18.90
N ILE A 167 0.97 -8.12 -18.38
CA ILE A 167 -0.39 -8.62 -18.23
C ILE A 167 -1.16 -7.72 -17.26
N MET A 168 -0.57 -7.40 -16.11
CA MET A 168 -1.19 -6.50 -15.13
C MET A 168 -1.45 -5.09 -15.70
N GLU A 169 -0.51 -4.53 -16.47
CA GLU A 169 -0.70 -3.24 -17.15
C GLU A 169 -1.89 -3.27 -18.10
N ALA A 170 -2.08 -4.35 -18.88
CA ALA A 170 -3.23 -4.51 -19.76
C ALA A 170 -4.57 -4.62 -18.98
N ILE A 171 -4.59 -5.41 -17.89
CA ILE A 171 -5.77 -5.54 -17.03
C ILE A 171 -6.12 -4.21 -16.35
N VAL A 172 -5.12 -3.47 -15.87
CA VAL A 172 -5.32 -2.15 -15.25
C VAL A 172 -5.83 -1.13 -16.27
N GLU A 173 -5.40 -1.19 -17.52
CA GLU A 173 -5.94 -0.30 -18.56
C GLU A 173 -7.41 -0.59 -18.82
N LYS A 174 -7.78 -1.88 -18.99
CA LYS A 174 -9.19 -2.31 -19.09
C LYS A 174 -10.02 -1.84 -17.88
N ALA A 175 -9.46 -1.96 -16.67
CA ALA A 175 -10.12 -1.46 -15.47
C ALA A 175 -10.27 0.08 -15.49
N ASN A 176 -9.26 0.82 -15.91
CA ASN A 176 -9.33 2.28 -16.04
C ASN A 176 -10.42 2.71 -17.03
N GLU A 177 -10.56 2.02 -18.16
CA GLU A 177 -11.62 2.27 -19.14
C GLU A 177 -13.00 1.98 -18.55
N LYS A 178 -13.19 0.77 -18.00
CA LYS A 178 -14.44 0.33 -17.36
C LYS A 178 -14.91 1.27 -16.25
N TYR A 179 -13.99 1.76 -15.43
CA TYR A 179 -14.30 2.62 -14.29
C TYR A 179 -14.08 4.12 -14.58
N ALA A 180 -13.81 4.52 -15.83
CA ALA A 180 -13.59 5.91 -16.21
C ALA A 180 -14.74 6.85 -15.79
N PRO A 181 -16.03 6.49 -15.95
CA PRO A 181 -17.13 7.34 -15.49
C PRO A 181 -17.09 7.61 -13.98
N PHE A 182 -16.77 6.58 -13.18
CA PHE A 182 -16.62 6.73 -11.74
C PHE A 182 -15.42 7.60 -11.39
N MET A 183 -14.26 7.36 -12.01
CA MET A 183 -13.05 8.17 -11.78
C MET A 183 -13.28 9.64 -12.11
N LYS A 184 -14.05 9.90 -13.18
CA LYS A 184 -14.44 11.26 -13.57
C LYS A 184 -15.37 11.89 -12.55
N HIS A 185 -16.35 11.13 -12.05
CA HIS A 185 -17.30 11.58 -11.04
C HIS A 185 -16.60 12.03 -9.74
N ILE A 186 -15.60 11.26 -9.26
CA ILE A 186 -14.88 11.55 -8.01
C ILE A 186 -13.69 12.53 -8.18
N GLU A 187 -13.38 12.98 -9.40
CA GLU A 187 -12.15 13.73 -9.70
C GLU A 187 -11.99 14.97 -8.81
N ARG A 188 -13.06 15.75 -8.67
CA ARG A 188 -13.05 16.98 -7.87
C ARG A 188 -12.78 16.67 -6.40
N ASP A 189 -13.51 15.73 -5.83
CA ASP A 189 -13.45 15.40 -4.41
C ASP A 189 -12.10 14.76 -4.05
N TYR A 190 -11.55 13.93 -4.93
CA TYR A 190 -10.21 13.39 -4.77
C TYR A 190 -9.14 14.50 -4.74
N LYS A 191 -9.21 15.45 -5.68
CA LYS A 191 -8.29 16.59 -5.73
C LYS A 191 -8.44 17.51 -4.52
N ASP A 192 -9.67 17.72 -4.04
CA ASP A 192 -9.92 18.51 -2.83
C ASP A 192 -9.45 17.79 -1.57
N ALA A 193 -9.58 16.47 -1.50
CA ALA A 193 -9.01 15.65 -0.42
C ALA A 193 -7.47 15.74 -0.40
N ILE A 194 -6.80 15.72 -1.56
CA ILE A 194 -5.35 15.98 -1.64
C ILE A 194 -5.01 17.36 -1.07
N LYS A 195 -5.73 18.42 -1.47
CA LYS A 195 -5.49 19.78 -0.94
C LYS A 195 -5.65 19.85 0.57
N LEU A 196 -6.69 19.21 1.11
CA LEU A 196 -6.97 19.18 2.54
C LEU A 196 -5.85 18.48 3.31
N GLU A 197 -5.42 17.31 2.82
CA GLU A 197 -4.32 16.56 3.43
C GLU A 197 -3.02 17.35 3.44
N HIS A 198 -2.74 18.10 2.36
CA HIS A 198 -1.57 18.97 2.31
C HIS A 198 -1.62 20.14 3.26
N ARG A 199 -2.79 20.77 3.45
CA ARG A 199 -2.96 21.80 4.50
C ARG A 199 -2.68 21.21 5.88
N ARG A 200 -3.27 20.05 6.18
CA ARG A 200 -3.04 19.34 7.45
C ARG A 200 -1.55 19.05 7.67
N VAL A 201 -0.83 18.62 6.62
CA VAL A 201 0.60 18.35 6.69
C VAL A 201 1.42 19.64 6.90
N THR A 202 1.11 20.73 6.17
CA THR A 202 1.82 22.01 6.33
C THR A 202 1.61 22.60 7.70
N ASP A 203 0.37 22.57 8.21
CA ASP A 203 0.01 23.05 9.55
C ASP A 203 0.73 22.24 10.63
N ARG A 204 0.76 20.91 10.49
CA ARG A 204 1.49 20.04 11.42
C ARG A 204 2.99 20.29 11.42
N ILE A 205 3.58 20.52 10.25
CA ILE A 205 5.01 20.86 10.15
C ILE A 205 5.29 22.18 10.87
N ARG A 206 4.43 23.19 10.69
CA ARG A 206 4.57 24.47 11.40
C ARG A 206 4.39 24.33 12.89
N GLU A 207 3.44 23.52 13.34
CA GLU A 207 3.23 23.24 14.77
C GLU A 207 4.49 22.61 15.41
N VAL A 208 5.11 21.67 14.71
CA VAL A 208 6.26 20.90 15.24
C VAL A 208 7.60 21.65 15.11
N PHE A 209 7.78 22.44 14.05
CA PHE A 209 9.06 23.08 13.71
C PHE A 209 9.01 24.61 13.72
N SER A 210 7.90 25.19 14.16
CA SER A 210 7.58 26.64 14.17
C SER A 210 7.49 27.30 12.78
N GLU A 211 7.99 26.67 11.73
CA GLU A 211 7.94 27.16 10.35
C GLU A 211 7.90 26.03 9.30
N PHE A 212 7.48 26.38 8.08
CA PHE A 212 7.50 25.46 6.94
C PHE A 212 8.80 25.64 6.13
N SER A 213 9.90 25.07 6.64
CA SER A 213 11.25 25.16 6.04
C SER A 213 11.90 23.78 5.86
N LEU A 214 12.43 23.51 4.67
CA LEU A 214 13.16 22.26 4.38
C LEU A 214 14.43 22.08 5.21
N GLU A 215 14.97 23.17 5.75
CA GLU A 215 16.20 23.15 6.56
C GLU A 215 15.90 22.72 8.00
N LYS A 216 14.78 23.19 8.57
CA LYS A 216 14.38 22.86 9.94
C LYS A 216 13.62 21.53 10.07
N MET A 217 13.02 21.05 8.98
CA MET A 217 12.30 19.77 8.98
C MET A 217 13.23 18.60 9.28
N LYS A 218 12.78 17.68 10.15
CA LYS A 218 13.40 16.37 10.32
C LYS A 218 13.36 15.57 9.00
N VAL A 219 14.33 14.66 8.84
CA VAL A 219 14.58 13.87 7.61
C VAL A 219 13.30 13.25 7.02
N GLU A 220 12.45 12.64 7.84
CA GLU A 220 11.20 11.99 7.37
C GLU A 220 10.18 12.99 6.80
N TYR A 221 10.01 14.16 7.43
CA TYR A 221 9.12 15.20 6.93
C TYR A 221 9.67 15.81 5.64
N LYS A 222 10.97 16.12 5.63
CA LYS A 222 11.69 16.64 4.47
C LYS A 222 11.54 15.72 3.27
N LYS A 223 11.81 14.42 3.45
CA LYS A 223 11.66 13.42 2.38
C LYS A 223 10.26 13.41 1.80
N ASN A 224 9.23 13.37 2.64
CA ASN A 224 7.84 13.37 2.16
C ASN A 224 7.49 14.63 1.35
N ILE A 225 7.96 15.81 1.77
CA ILE A 225 7.77 17.05 1.02
C ILE A 225 8.52 17.03 -0.31
N LEU A 226 9.74 16.50 -0.33
CA LEU A 226 10.52 16.34 -1.56
C LEU A 226 9.87 15.36 -2.53
N ASP A 227 9.33 14.23 -2.06
CA ASP A 227 8.58 13.28 -2.89
C ASP A 227 7.35 13.95 -3.53
N ASP A 228 6.63 14.79 -2.77
CA ASP A 228 5.52 15.57 -3.30
C ASP A 228 5.98 16.56 -4.37
N MET A 229 7.05 17.31 -4.11
CA MET A 229 7.63 18.26 -5.06
C MET A 229 8.06 17.57 -6.35
N GLN A 230 8.74 16.43 -6.23
CA GLN A 230 9.16 15.63 -7.36
C GLN A 230 7.95 15.22 -8.22
N ASN A 231 6.84 14.79 -7.61
CA ASN A 231 5.67 14.44 -8.38
C ASN A 231 4.95 15.67 -8.97
N MET A 232 4.86 16.78 -8.23
CA MET A 232 4.31 18.04 -8.75
C MET A 232 5.07 18.55 -9.99
N SER A 233 6.39 18.37 -10.03
CA SER A 233 7.24 18.81 -11.14
C SER A 233 6.84 18.19 -12.50
N LYS A 234 6.19 17.02 -12.49
CA LYS A 234 5.72 16.31 -13.69
C LYS A 234 4.50 16.95 -14.35
N PHE A 235 3.73 17.74 -13.61
CA PHE A 235 2.42 18.26 -14.05
C PHE A 235 2.38 19.79 -14.16
N VAL A 236 3.25 20.50 -13.44
CA VAL A 236 3.22 21.96 -13.37
C VAL A 236 4.18 22.61 -14.37
N ASN A 237 3.86 23.83 -14.81
CA ASN A 237 4.74 24.60 -15.69
C ASN A 237 6.12 24.82 -15.03
N LYS A 238 7.20 24.58 -15.78
CA LYS A 238 8.59 24.74 -15.29
C LYS A 238 8.87 26.10 -14.65
N ARG A 239 8.29 27.20 -15.15
CA ARG A 239 8.45 28.54 -14.57
C ARG A 239 7.85 28.64 -13.17
N VAL A 240 6.67 28.03 -12.97
CA VAL A 240 5.97 28.00 -11.68
C VAL A 240 6.74 27.12 -10.68
N TYR A 241 7.24 25.96 -11.14
CA TYR A 241 8.06 25.08 -10.29
C TYR A 241 9.38 25.74 -9.86
N ARG A 242 10.08 26.40 -10.78
CA ARG A 242 11.34 27.13 -10.49
C ARG A 242 11.17 28.19 -9.40
N LYS A 243 9.98 28.79 -9.26
CA LYS A 243 9.72 29.74 -8.17
C LYS A 243 9.75 29.05 -6.81
N LEU A 244 9.18 27.85 -6.70
CA LEU A 244 9.25 27.05 -5.48
C LEU A 244 10.67 26.59 -5.17
N GLU A 245 11.46 26.22 -6.19
CA GLU A 245 12.86 25.81 -5.98
C GLU A 245 13.74 26.96 -5.49
N LYS A 246 13.54 28.16 -6.05
CA LYS A 246 14.30 29.36 -5.65
C LYS A 246 13.90 29.88 -4.26
N GLU A 247 12.62 29.79 -3.93
CA GLU A 247 12.06 30.35 -2.71
C GLU A 247 11.06 29.35 -2.12
N PHE A 248 11.58 28.40 -1.34
CA PHE A 248 10.73 27.43 -0.68
C PHE A 248 9.93 28.10 0.44
N SER A 249 8.61 28.12 0.30
CA SER A 249 7.68 28.63 1.31
C SER A 249 6.35 27.89 1.22
N GLU A 250 5.55 27.90 2.29
CA GLU A 250 4.21 27.32 2.29
C GLU A 250 3.35 27.89 1.16
N ARG A 251 3.42 29.21 0.96
CA ARG A 251 2.70 29.92 -0.11
C ARG A 251 3.08 29.38 -1.49
N ASN A 252 4.38 29.29 -1.78
CA ASN A 252 4.86 28.80 -3.08
C ASN A 252 4.53 27.30 -3.24
N TYR A 253 4.68 26.49 -2.19
CA TYR A 253 4.36 25.06 -2.18
C TYR A 253 2.86 24.82 -2.49
N MET A 254 1.97 25.49 -1.76
CA MET A 254 0.53 25.37 -1.97
C MET A 254 0.09 25.94 -3.32
N SER A 255 0.79 26.93 -3.87
CA SER A 255 0.54 27.45 -5.22
C SER A 255 0.88 26.42 -6.31
N VAL A 256 2.05 25.76 -6.20
CA VAL A 256 2.45 24.68 -7.10
C VAL A 256 1.49 23.50 -6.98
N LEU A 257 1.08 23.13 -5.76
CA LEU A 257 0.09 22.07 -5.54
C LEU A 257 -1.23 22.38 -6.25
N ARG A 258 -1.79 23.57 -6.05
CA ARG A 258 -3.04 23.99 -6.73
C ARG A 258 -2.88 23.96 -8.25
N SER A 259 -1.72 24.37 -8.77
CA SER A 259 -1.44 24.37 -10.21
C SER A 259 -1.33 22.95 -10.78
N THR A 260 -0.76 22.03 -10.01
CA THR A 260 -0.69 20.59 -10.32
C THR A 260 -2.10 20.01 -10.39
N LEU A 261 -2.94 20.27 -9.38
CA LEU A 261 -4.29 19.69 -9.30
C LEU A 261 -5.30 20.31 -10.28
N ARG A 262 -4.98 21.48 -10.87
CA ARG A 262 -5.77 22.09 -11.96
C ARG A 262 -5.59 21.39 -13.30
N GLN A 263 -4.57 20.55 -13.46
CA GLN A 263 -4.39 19.79 -14.69
C GLN A 263 -5.58 18.84 -14.91
N LYS A 264 -6.00 18.70 -16.18
CA LYS A 264 -7.11 17.81 -16.59
C LYS A 264 -6.66 16.34 -16.65
N VAL A 265 -6.04 15.87 -15.57
CA VAL A 265 -5.64 14.47 -15.39
C VAL A 265 -6.63 13.83 -14.43
N PRO A 266 -7.45 12.85 -14.89
CA PRO A 266 -8.39 12.16 -14.03
C PRO A 266 -7.65 11.23 -13.05
N PRO A 267 -8.26 10.90 -11.91
CA PRO A 267 -7.76 9.83 -11.04
C PRO A 267 -7.75 8.51 -11.81
N ARG A 268 -6.79 7.64 -11.50
CA ARG A 268 -6.67 6.34 -12.19
C ARG A 268 -6.04 5.27 -11.32
N ILE A 269 -6.16 4.02 -11.74
CA ILE A 269 -5.41 2.89 -11.21
C ILE A 269 -4.05 2.85 -11.92
N THR A 270 -3.00 2.52 -11.19
CA THR A 270 -1.63 2.45 -11.71
C THR A 270 -0.96 1.12 -11.40
N VAL A 271 0.11 0.79 -12.12
CA VAL A 271 0.96 -0.37 -11.83
C VAL A 271 2.35 0.13 -11.49
N GLU A 272 2.81 -0.16 -10.27
CA GLU A 272 4.14 0.16 -9.73
C GLU A 272 4.63 1.59 -10.03
N SER A 273 3.72 2.56 -10.05
CA SER A 273 4.07 3.94 -10.40
C SER A 273 4.68 4.68 -9.23
N PHE A 274 4.30 4.30 -8.00
CA PHE A 274 4.71 4.94 -6.76
C PHE A 274 5.29 3.95 -5.75
N PHE A 275 4.80 2.70 -5.77
CA PHE A 275 5.25 1.62 -4.91
C PHE A 275 5.75 0.45 -5.75
N ARG A 276 6.96 -0.06 -5.49
CA ARG A 276 7.50 -1.24 -6.20
C ARG A 276 7.55 -2.50 -5.32
N GLY A 277 7.13 -2.40 -4.05
CA GLY A 277 7.12 -3.53 -3.11
C GLY A 277 8.51 -3.99 -2.65
N ASP A 278 9.56 -3.25 -3.00
CA ASP A 278 10.97 -3.55 -2.78
C ASP A 278 11.32 -3.76 -1.30
N LYS A 279 10.68 -3.01 -0.39
CA LYS A 279 10.85 -3.17 1.06
C LYS A 279 10.23 -4.47 1.62
N ALA A 280 9.30 -5.06 0.88
CA ALA A 280 8.55 -6.25 1.28
C ALA A 280 9.05 -7.52 0.59
N LEU A 281 9.86 -7.40 -0.47
CA LEU A 281 10.29 -8.51 -1.31
C LEU A 281 10.82 -9.69 -0.49
N LYS A 282 11.72 -9.44 0.45
CA LYS A 282 12.39 -10.54 1.18
C LYS A 282 11.47 -11.35 2.10
N SER A 283 10.55 -10.70 2.82
CA SER A 283 9.57 -11.44 3.64
C SER A 283 8.59 -12.24 2.76
N LYS A 284 8.35 -11.74 1.55
CA LYS A 284 7.44 -12.34 0.57
C LYS A 284 8.08 -13.35 -0.38
N ASN A 285 9.40 -13.37 -0.52
CA ASN A 285 10.14 -14.23 -1.44
C ASN A 285 9.67 -15.70 -1.42
N PRO A 286 9.40 -16.33 -0.26
CA PRO A 286 8.97 -17.73 -0.25
C PRO A 286 7.57 -17.97 -0.84
N MET A 287 6.81 -16.92 -1.17
CA MET A 287 5.50 -17.04 -1.82
C MET A 287 5.57 -16.91 -3.34
N PHE A 288 6.69 -16.46 -3.91
CA PHE A 288 6.91 -16.43 -5.36
C PHE A 288 7.26 -17.84 -5.87
N ILE A 289 6.38 -18.78 -5.58
CA ILE A 289 6.40 -20.12 -6.12
C ILE A 289 5.86 -20.02 -7.55
N LYS A 290 6.38 -20.85 -8.45
CA LYS A 290 5.93 -20.93 -9.83
C LYS A 290 4.39 -21.11 -9.86
N ASP A 291 3.72 -20.34 -10.71
CA ASP A 291 2.29 -20.45 -10.99
C ASP A 291 1.36 -20.07 -9.81
N ARG A 292 1.80 -19.15 -8.94
CA ARG A 292 0.95 -18.52 -7.93
C ARG A 292 0.92 -17.01 -8.08
N ILE A 293 -0.28 -16.44 -8.27
CA ILE A 293 -0.51 -14.99 -8.21
C ILE A 293 -0.17 -14.44 -6.82
N VAL A 294 0.75 -13.48 -6.76
CA VAL A 294 1.04 -12.67 -5.57
C VAL A 294 1.09 -11.20 -5.95
N MET A 295 0.26 -10.37 -5.31
CA MET A 295 0.24 -8.92 -5.57
C MET A 295 0.03 -8.11 -4.29
N GLU A 296 0.57 -6.89 -4.27
CA GLU A 296 0.17 -5.85 -3.32
C GLU A 296 -0.71 -4.82 -4.01
N VAL A 297 -1.62 -4.23 -3.24
CA VAL A 297 -2.48 -3.15 -3.68
C VAL A 297 -2.43 -2.04 -2.65
N GLU A 298 -2.02 -0.86 -3.11
CA GLU A 298 -1.96 0.35 -2.31
C GLU A 298 -3.19 1.19 -2.63
N VAL A 299 -4.24 1.09 -1.81
CA VAL A 299 -5.49 1.86 -2.00
C VAL A 299 -5.33 3.23 -1.33
N THR A 300 -5.70 4.31 -2.02
CA THR A 300 -5.71 5.63 -1.36
C THR A 300 -6.67 5.65 -0.20
N ASN A 301 -6.29 6.33 0.89
CA ASN A 301 -7.19 6.54 2.03
C ASN A 301 -8.52 7.19 1.60
N PHE A 302 -8.49 8.06 0.58
CA PHE A 302 -9.71 8.63 -0.01
C PHE A 302 -10.64 7.56 -0.56
N LEU A 303 -10.13 6.69 -1.44
CA LEU A 303 -10.93 5.65 -2.09
C LEU A 303 -11.37 4.60 -1.07
N GLY A 304 -10.48 4.17 -0.17
CA GLY A 304 -10.77 3.18 0.86
C GLY A 304 -11.77 3.66 1.93
N TYR A 305 -11.77 4.95 2.26
CA TYR A 305 -12.69 5.50 3.25
C TYR A 305 -14.05 5.90 2.67
N TRP A 306 -14.05 6.73 1.61
CA TRP A 306 -15.28 7.31 1.07
C TRP A 306 -15.99 6.40 0.08
N HIS A 307 -15.25 5.49 -0.58
CA HIS A 307 -15.79 4.60 -1.61
C HIS A 307 -15.32 3.14 -1.45
N PRO A 308 -15.34 2.53 -0.25
CA PRO A 308 -14.78 1.20 0.00
C PRO A 308 -15.37 0.11 -0.90
N LYS A 309 -16.68 0.16 -1.16
CA LYS A 309 -17.35 -0.77 -2.08
C LYS A 309 -16.79 -0.68 -3.48
N LYS A 310 -16.56 0.53 -3.99
CA LYS A 310 -16.04 0.73 -5.34
C LYS A 310 -14.56 0.38 -5.43
N ALA A 311 -13.78 0.63 -4.37
CA ALA A 311 -12.42 0.12 -4.25
C ALA A 311 -12.37 -1.42 -4.34
N ALA A 312 -13.25 -2.09 -3.58
CA ALA A 312 -13.36 -3.55 -3.60
C ALA A 312 -13.79 -4.06 -4.98
N GLU A 313 -14.80 -3.47 -5.61
CA GLU A 313 -15.25 -3.86 -6.95
C GLU A 313 -14.16 -3.76 -8.01
N ILE A 314 -13.40 -2.66 -8.01
CA ILE A 314 -12.25 -2.48 -8.91
C ILE A 314 -11.23 -3.61 -8.69
N LEU A 315 -10.86 -3.84 -7.43
CA LEU A 315 -9.87 -4.85 -7.07
C LEU A 315 -10.32 -6.27 -7.44
N MET A 316 -11.59 -6.59 -7.19
CA MET A 316 -12.18 -7.87 -7.60
C MET A 316 -12.23 -8.02 -9.12
N SER A 317 -12.52 -6.95 -9.87
CA SER A 317 -12.50 -6.99 -11.34
C SER A 317 -11.09 -7.31 -11.84
N ILE A 318 -10.07 -6.63 -11.34
CA ILE A 318 -8.66 -6.88 -11.69
C ILE A 318 -8.27 -8.32 -11.37
N LEU A 319 -8.64 -8.83 -10.19
CA LEU A 319 -8.28 -10.18 -9.79
C LEU A 319 -9.01 -11.25 -10.62
N ARG A 320 -10.29 -11.04 -10.95
CA ARG A 320 -11.04 -11.96 -11.82
C ARG A 320 -10.43 -12.05 -13.22
N ASP A 321 -10.13 -10.89 -13.84
CA ASP A 321 -9.45 -10.86 -15.14
C ASP A 321 -8.10 -11.59 -15.07
N LEU A 322 -7.35 -11.42 -13.97
CA LEU A 322 -6.05 -12.06 -13.79
C LEU A 322 -6.15 -13.59 -13.63
N VAL A 323 -7.09 -14.07 -12.82
CA VAL A 323 -7.33 -15.52 -12.63
C VAL A 323 -7.81 -16.16 -13.93
N SER A 324 -8.67 -15.47 -14.69
CA SER A 324 -9.07 -15.93 -16.03
C SER A 324 -7.85 -16.09 -16.94
N VAL A 325 -6.95 -15.09 -16.97
CA VAL A 325 -5.71 -15.15 -17.75
C VAL A 325 -4.81 -16.33 -17.35
N GLU A 326 -4.63 -16.57 -16.05
CA GLU A 326 -3.86 -17.71 -15.56
C GLU A 326 -4.47 -19.04 -16.04
N THR A 327 -5.79 -19.18 -15.94
CA THR A 327 -6.55 -20.34 -16.45
C THR A 327 -6.31 -20.57 -17.94
N TYR A 328 -6.32 -19.51 -18.76
CA TYR A 328 -6.01 -19.64 -20.20
C TYR A 328 -4.56 -20.06 -20.45
N SER A 329 -3.61 -19.57 -19.65
CA SER A 329 -2.21 -19.96 -19.76
C SER A 329 -2.02 -21.45 -19.47
N GLU A 330 -2.73 -22.01 -18.48
CA GLU A 330 -2.72 -23.44 -18.16
C GLU A 330 -3.27 -24.30 -19.31
N LEU A 331 -4.22 -23.76 -20.09
CA LEU A 331 -4.74 -24.39 -21.30
C LEU A 331 -3.78 -24.30 -22.51
N GLY A 332 -2.56 -23.79 -22.32
CA GLY A 332 -1.54 -23.69 -23.36
C GLY A 332 -1.73 -22.53 -24.33
N VAL A 333 -2.57 -21.55 -23.98
CA VAL A 333 -2.82 -20.37 -24.82
C VAL A 333 -1.58 -19.47 -24.81
N LYS A 334 -1.05 -19.15 -26.00
CA LYS A 334 0.12 -18.29 -26.15
C LYS A 334 -0.14 -16.90 -25.59
N GLN A 335 0.87 -16.30 -24.95
CA GLN A 335 0.78 -14.98 -24.33
C GLN A 335 0.22 -13.87 -25.24
N LYS A 336 0.51 -13.91 -26.56
CA LYS A 336 -0.07 -12.96 -27.52
C LYS A 336 -1.59 -13.04 -27.58
N HIS A 337 -2.16 -14.24 -27.53
CA HIS A 337 -3.60 -14.46 -27.54
C HIS A 337 -4.23 -14.11 -26.18
N ILE A 338 -3.47 -14.21 -25.08
CA ILE A 338 -3.90 -13.75 -23.75
C ILE A 338 -4.06 -12.22 -23.74
N ILE A 339 -3.09 -11.49 -24.31
CA ILE A 339 -3.16 -10.03 -24.42
C ILE A 339 -4.31 -9.63 -25.35
N GLU A 340 -4.53 -10.36 -26.44
CA GLU A 340 -5.69 -10.19 -27.32
C GLU A 340 -7.00 -10.46 -26.57
N TYR A 341 -7.10 -11.52 -25.75
CA TYR A 341 -8.29 -11.82 -24.95
C TYR A 341 -8.65 -10.72 -23.96
N VAL A 342 -7.65 -10.19 -23.23
CA VAL A 342 -7.84 -9.05 -22.31
C VAL A 342 -8.42 -7.84 -23.05
N LYS A 343 -8.11 -7.70 -24.34
CA LYS A 343 -8.63 -6.64 -25.22
C LYS A 343 -9.92 -7.01 -25.97
N HIS A 344 -10.22 -8.29 -26.21
CA HIS A 344 -11.31 -8.73 -27.10
C HIS A 344 -12.67 -8.92 -26.43
N GLU A 345 -12.77 -8.97 -25.09
CA GLU A 345 -14.08 -8.89 -24.39
C GLU A 345 -14.84 -7.56 -24.65
N GLU A 346 -14.29 -6.67 -25.47
CA GLU A 346 -14.87 -5.39 -25.93
C GLU A 346 -16.07 -5.51 -26.91
N THR A 347 -16.40 -6.70 -27.43
CA THR A 347 -17.39 -6.83 -28.53
C THR A 347 -18.50 -7.87 -28.34
N ALA A 348 -18.63 -8.47 -27.15
CA ALA A 348 -19.64 -9.48 -26.86
C ALA A 348 -20.71 -8.98 -25.88
#